data_AF-C4FS48-F1
#
_entry.id   AF-C4FS48-F1
#
_cell.length_a   1.000
_cell.length_b   1.000
_cell.length_c   1.000
_cell.angle_alpha   90.00
_cell.angle_beta   90.00
_cell.angle_gamma   90.00
#
_symmetry.space_group_name_H-M   'P 1'
#
loop_
_entity.id
_entity.type
_entity.pdbx_description
1 polymer ?
#
loop_
_entity_poly.entity_id
_entity_poly.type
_entity_poly.pdbx_seq_one_letter_code
_entity_poly.pdbx_strand_id
1 'polypeptide(L)'
;MKNKLVFRAMVLGAVACAFSAIGFAADVQNGHGQGIADSTTEVSGAKHEAVSSNWMDRTNIAVGIQSGGHSKLDKGHFLTDDQNTIYNKKSDYSNLTKAYIETLQPITHYDENSKSILFVQGRIGRGGEKIASKEMRGYLLPEVIINRYGQTSYTKINTDEKSSETLGIIGSVGIGYRRLSRNEHAYVGVNAFVDRAFTGNYNRISGGVEYVNGLNEVYANVYRGLGDKDLVKGGGGNPYPKRLYPNGYPDTFPYNTIPSENYNTYVGGGVLDGYEIGIVRSFKNARWARAYVNGYRWNGNGFSHKQEYNWGRPGHWSVPWFTSRNANHYKGIKIGAELQLTPHISLDIGYNNANNMSKGMYGTLKYTLGTSKFAFWGGKHSDDTITTARSKMLDKVRRQDMIVESFDNIEYDYLAPIDHL
;
A
#
# COMPACT_ATOMS: atom_id res chain seq x y z
N MET A 1 -15.41 16.25 23.10
CA MET A 1 -14.13 15.62 23.54
C MET A 1 -14.27 14.15 24.01
N LYS A 2 -15.46 13.58 24.23
CA LYS A 2 -15.63 12.20 24.71
C LYS A 2 -15.37 11.08 23.66
N ASN A 3 -15.66 11.28 22.37
CA ASN A 3 -15.52 10.21 21.35
C ASN A 3 -14.07 9.85 20.99
N LYS A 4 -13.14 10.81 21.06
CA LYS A 4 -11.70 10.55 20.81
C LYS A 4 -11.04 9.74 21.93
N LEU A 5 -11.52 9.87 23.18
CA LEU A 5 -10.96 9.16 24.33
C LEU A 5 -11.39 7.70 24.34
N VAL A 6 -12.67 7.43 24.05
CA VAL A 6 -13.22 6.06 23.95
C VAL A 6 -12.53 5.27 22.83
N PHE A 7 -12.28 5.91 21.68
CA PHE A 7 -11.59 5.26 20.56
C PHE A 7 -10.11 4.97 20.86
N ARG A 8 -9.41 5.87 21.57
CA ARG A 8 -8.03 5.62 22.03
C ARG A 8 -7.96 4.51 23.08
N ALA A 9 -8.95 4.43 23.97
CA ALA A 9 -9.04 3.36 24.97
C ALA A 9 -9.33 2.00 24.34
N MET A 10 -10.14 1.93 23.27
CA MET A 10 -10.41 0.68 22.55
C MET A 10 -9.20 0.18 21.76
N VAL A 11 -8.46 1.09 21.11
CA VAL A 11 -7.22 0.76 20.38
C VAL A 11 -6.11 0.36 21.36
N LEU A 12 -6.00 1.00 22.53
CA LEU A 12 -5.03 0.62 23.57
C LEU A 12 -5.41 -0.69 24.28
N GLY A 13 -6.70 -0.96 24.50
CA GLY A 13 -7.18 -2.21 25.10
C GLY A 13 -6.93 -3.43 24.20
N ALA A 14 -7.10 -3.28 22.88
CA ALA A 14 -6.77 -4.34 21.92
C ALA A 14 -5.25 -4.57 21.78
N VAL A 15 -4.45 -3.51 21.93
CA VAL A 15 -2.98 -3.57 21.92
C VAL A 15 -2.46 -4.23 23.20
N ALA A 16 -2.99 -3.91 24.38
CA ALA A 16 -2.51 -4.48 25.65
C ALA A 16 -2.76 -5.99 25.79
N CYS A 17 -3.87 -6.52 25.26
CA CYS A 17 -4.16 -7.96 25.26
C CYS A 17 -3.30 -8.76 24.27
N ALA A 18 -2.65 -8.11 23.30
CA ALA A 18 -1.79 -8.79 22.32
C ALA A 18 -0.34 -8.98 22.83
N PHE A 19 0.12 -8.17 23.79
CA PHE A 19 1.52 -8.15 24.24
C PHE A 19 1.77 -8.80 25.62
N SER A 20 0.75 -9.14 26.41
CA SER A 20 0.92 -9.64 27.78
C SER A 20 1.15 -11.16 27.93
N ALA A 21 1.33 -11.90 26.83
CA ALA A 21 1.61 -13.35 26.90
C ALA A 21 2.53 -13.82 25.78
N ILE A 22 3.72 -13.23 25.66
CA ILE A 22 4.87 -13.89 25.02
C ILE A 22 5.68 -14.53 26.15
N GLY A 23 5.13 -15.60 26.72
CA GLY A 23 5.90 -16.57 27.50
C GLY A 23 6.21 -17.74 26.59
N PHE A 24 7.48 -17.94 26.26
CA PHE A 24 7.93 -19.22 25.71
C PHE A 24 7.80 -20.25 26.84
N ALA A 25 6.67 -20.95 26.89
CA ALA A 25 6.53 -22.09 27.79
C ALA A 25 7.33 -23.25 27.20
N ALA A 26 8.46 -23.57 27.83
CA ALA A 26 9.08 -24.88 27.72
C ALA A 26 8.12 -25.89 28.39
N ASP A 27 7.61 -26.83 27.60
CA ASP A 27 6.71 -27.87 28.06
C ASP A 27 7.50 -28.89 28.90
N VAL A 28 7.10 -29.08 30.17
CA VAL A 28 7.57 -30.14 31.05
C VAL A 28 6.41 -31.09 31.27
N GLN A 29 6.60 -32.34 30.86
CA GLN A 29 5.66 -33.44 31.04
C GLN A 29 5.31 -33.68 32.52
N ASN A 30 4.02 -34.00 32.76
CA ASN A 30 3.44 -35.01 33.66
C ASN A 30 1.94 -34.64 33.80
N GLY A 31 0.92 -35.48 33.62
CA GLY A 31 0.80 -36.93 33.71
C GLY A 31 -0.27 -37.24 34.76
N HIS A 32 -1.55 -37.36 34.39
CA HIS A 32 -2.53 -38.28 35.03
C HIS A 32 -3.86 -38.29 34.25
N GLY A 33 -4.44 -39.47 34.06
CA GLY A 33 -5.60 -39.70 33.21
C GLY A 33 -6.94 -39.81 33.94
N GLN A 34 -8.02 -39.75 33.16
CA GLN A 34 -9.29 -40.39 33.45
C GLN A 34 -10.22 -40.33 32.22
N GLY A 35 -10.77 -41.48 31.81
CA GLY A 35 -11.88 -41.60 30.86
C GLY A 35 -11.50 -42.07 29.45
N ILE A 36 -11.42 -43.39 29.23
CA ILE A 36 -11.36 -44.00 27.90
C ILE A 36 -12.77 -43.97 27.31
N ALA A 37 -13.15 -42.81 26.74
CA ALA A 37 -13.95 -42.80 25.52
C ALA A 37 -12.94 -42.81 24.37
N ASP A 38 -13.22 -43.61 23.34
CA ASP A 38 -12.34 -43.90 22.21
C ASP A 38 -11.79 -42.61 21.55
N SER A 39 -10.65 -42.14 22.06
CA SER A 39 -10.04 -40.88 21.64
C SER A 39 -9.55 -40.94 20.20
N THR A 40 -9.40 -42.15 19.66
CA THR A 40 -9.01 -42.40 18.28
C THR A 40 -10.13 -42.12 17.28
N THR A 41 -11.40 -42.44 17.60
CA THR A 41 -12.54 -42.16 16.70
C THR A 41 -12.91 -40.68 16.67
N GLU A 42 -12.86 -39.98 17.80
CA GLU A 42 -13.10 -38.53 17.85
C GLU A 42 -12.02 -37.74 17.11
N VAL A 43 -10.75 -38.14 17.24
CA VAL A 43 -9.63 -37.52 16.51
C VAL A 43 -9.71 -37.79 15.01
N SER A 44 -10.11 -38.99 14.58
CA SER A 44 -10.34 -39.26 13.15
C SER A 44 -11.53 -38.47 12.59
N GLY A 45 -12.64 -38.36 13.34
CA GLY A 45 -13.80 -37.56 12.92
C GLY A 45 -13.47 -36.06 12.77
N ALA A 46 -12.71 -35.51 13.72
CA ALA A 46 -12.25 -34.12 13.67
C ALA A 46 -11.30 -33.85 12.49
N LYS A 47 -10.43 -34.82 12.13
CA LYS A 47 -9.58 -34.75 10.95
C LYS A 47 -10.40 -34.81 9.66
N HIS A 48 -11.33 -35.75 9.56
CA HIS A 48 -12.24 -35.90 8.41
C HIS A 48 -12.99 -34.59 8.16
N GLU A 49 -13.55 -34.01 9.22
CA GLU A 49 -14.19 -32.72 9.15
C GLU A 49 -13.20 -31.64 8.69
N ALA A 50 -12.02 -31.50 9.30
CA ALA A 50 -11.06 -30.43 8.97
C ALA A 50 -10.63 -30.40 7.49
N VAL A 51 -10.66 -31.55 6.81
CA VAL A 51 -10.24 -31.67 5.40
C VAL A 51 -11.42 -31.67 4.42
N SER A 52 -12.62 -32.03 4.88
CA SER A 52 -13.85 -31.92 4.09
C SER A 52 -14.16 -30.46 3.76
N SER A 53 -13.95 -30.10 2.49
CA SER A 53 -14.20 -28.77 1.93
C SER A 53 -14.51 -28.86 0.44
N ASN A 54 -15.58 -28.20 0.01
CA ASN A 54 -15.95 -28.04 -1.39
C ASN A 54 -15.34 -26.76 -2.00
N TRP A 55 -15.27 -26.67 -3.33
CA TRP A 55 -14.82 -25.50 -4.07
C TRP A 55 -15.64 -24.24 -3.72
N MET A 56 -16.92 -24.41 -3.39
CA MET A 56 -17.80 -23.32 -2.95
C MET A 56 -17.38 -22.74 -1.59
N ASP A 57 -16.94 -23.56 -0.63
CA ASP A 57 -16.44 -23.11 0.67
C ASP A 57 -15.17 -22.26 0.55
N ARG A 58 -14.46 -22.42 -0.58
CA ARG A 58 -13.22 -21.72 -0.88
C ARG A 58 -13.41 -20.55 -1.83
N THR A 59 -14.64 -20.25 -2.25
CA THR A 59 -14.95 -19.17 -3.19
C THR A 59 -15.67 -18.03 -2.48
N ASN A 60 -15.06 -16.84 -2.52
CA ASN A 60 -15.59 -15.64 -1.89
C ASN A 60 -15.90 -14.58 -2.94
N ILE A 61 -17.02 -13.89 -2.76
CA ILE A 61 -17.36 -12.64 -3.42
C ILE A 61 -17.21 -11.54 -2.38
N ALA A 62 -16.38 -10.54 -2.63
CA ALA A 62 -16.06 -9.50 -1.66
C ALA A 62 -16.34 -8.12 -2.23
N VAL A 63 -16.87 -7.24 -1.39
CA VAL A 63 -17.06 -5.81 -1.67
C VAL A 63 -16.54 -5.03 -0.47
N GLY A 64 -15.73 -4.01 -0.72
CA GLY A 64 -15.11 -3.23 0.34
C GLY A 64 -14.80 -1.79 -0.04
N ILE A 65 -14.60 -1.00 1.00
CA ILE A 65 -14.21 0.40 0.90
C ILE A 65 -13.12 0.70 1.93
N GLN A 66 -12.18 1.54 1.55
CA GLN A 66 -11.20 2.16 2.45
C GLN A 66 -11.36 3.67 2.32
N SER A 67 -11.53 4.35 3.46
CA SER A 67 -11.58 5.81 3.50
C SER A 67 -10.24 6.37 3.07
N GLY A 68 -10.29 7.40 2.24
CA GLY A 68 -9.14 8.23 1.92
C GLY A 68 -8.89 9.32 2.97
N GLY A 69 -7.97 10.21 2.66
CA GLY A 69 -7.61 11.33 3.52
C GLY A 69 -7.24 12.55 2.68
N HIS A 70 -7.66 13.71 3.14
CA HIS A 70 -7.36 14.99 2.50
C HIS A 70 -6.50 15.83 3.43
N SER A 71 -5.46 16.47 2.89
CA SER A 71 -4.80 17.58 3.55
C SER A 71 -5.45 18.88 3.08
N LYS A 72 -5.53 19.87 3.98
CA LYS A 72 -5.74 21.24 3.53
C LYS A 72 -4.56 21.63 2.63
N LEU A 73 -4.81 22.57 1.71
CA LEU A 73 -3.75 23.23 0.98
C LEU A 73 -2.89 23.97 2.00
N ASP A 74 -1.65 23.52 2.15
CA ASP A 74 -0.64 24.19 2.95
C ASP A 74 0.13 25.15 2.04
N LYS A 75 0.10 26.44 2.37
CA LYS A 75 0.81 27.48 1.64
C LYS A 75 1.91 28.01 2.55
N GLY A 76 3.14 27.60 2.28
CA GLY A 76 4.32 28.19 2.88
C GLY A 76 4.73 29.43 2.09
N HIS A 77 4.92 30.54 2.78
CA HIS A 77 5.51 31.74 2.21
C HIS A 77 6.89 31.91 2.82
N PHE A 78 7.92 31.74 2.00
CA PHE A 78 9.30 31.86 2.42
C PHE A 78 9.85 33.13 1.79
N LEU A 79 10.04 34.13 2.65
CA LEU A 79 10.77 35.34 2.33
C LEU A 79 12.24 35.04 2.60
N THR A 80 13.02 34.84 1.55
CA THR A 80 14.47 34.97 1.64
C THR A 80 14.84 36.39 1.22
N ASP A 81 16.06 36.82 1.56
CA ASP A 81 16.53 38.18 1.29
C ASP A 81 16.49 38.54 -0.22
N ASP A 82 16.51 37.54 -1.09
CA ASP A 82 16.59 37.62 -2.56
C ASP A 82 15.28 37.27 -3.30
N GLN A 83 14.40 36.43 -2.75
CA GLN A 83 13.23 35.90 -3.46
C GLN A 83 11.98 35.74 -2.59
N ASN A 84 10.84 36.05 -3.20
CA ASN A 84 9.53 35.68 -2.66
C ASN A 84 9.16 34.28 -3.18
N THR A 85 9.25 33.27 -2.32
CA THR A 85 8.93 31.89 -2.69
C THR A 85 7.64 31.41 -2.02
N ILE A 86 6.67 31.02 -2.83
CA ILE A 86 5.46 30.31 -2.41
C ILE A 86 5.67 28.81 -2.60
N TYR A 87 5.36 28.05 -1.55
CA TYR A 87 5.33 26.60 -1.58
C TYR A 87 3.91 26.10 -1.32
N ASN A 88 3.28 25.55 -2.35
CA ASN A 88 1.94 24.98 -2.27
C ASN A 88 2.05 23.46 -2.07
N LYS A 89 1.46 22.92 -1.01
CA LYS A 89 1.41 21.48 -0.77
C LYS A 89 -0.01 21.01 -0.57
N LYS A 90 -0.43 20.04 -1.37
CA LYS A 90 -1.77 19.45 -1.32
C LYS A 90 -1.70 17.92 -1.44
N SER A 91 -2.52 17.23 -0.67
CA SER A 91 -2.65 15.78 -0.74
C SER A 91 -4.11 15.37 -0.68
N ASP A 92 -4.62 14.77 -1.76
CA ASP A 92 -6.01 14.34 -1.91
C ASP A 92 -6.08 12.85 -2.21
N TYR A 93 -6.14 12.03 -1.17
CA TYR A 93 -6.31 10.58 -1.31
C TYR A 93 -7.81 10.26 -1.30
N SER A 94 -8.33 9.76 -2.42
CA SER A 94 -9.75 9.39 -2.54
C SER A 94 -10.06 8.08 -1.79
N ASN A 95 -11.35 7.78 -1.65
CA ASN A 95 -11.80 6.50 -1.11
C ASN A 95 -11.47 5.39 -2.10
N LEU A 96 -10.84 4.32 -1.60
CA LEU A 96 -10.54 3.15 -2.42
C LEU A 96 -11.69 2.16 -2.34
N THR A 97 -12.11 1.63 -3.48
CA THR A 97 -13.19 0.65 -3.57
C THR A 97 -12.64 -0.68 -4.06
N LYS A 98 -13.20 -1.78 -3.54
CA LYS A 98 -12.83 -3.13 -3.92
C LYS A 98 -14.08 -3.94 -4.19
N ALA A 99 -14.05 -4.73 -5.26
CA ALA A 99 -15.11 -5.68 -5.58
C ALA A 99 -14.48 -6.84 -6.35
N TYR A 100 -14.45 -8.04 -5.78
CA TYR A 100 -13.73 -9.15 -6.39
C TYR A 100 -14.32 -10.51 -6.07
N ILE A 101 -14.00 -11.49 -6.91
CA ILE A 101 -14.23 -12.90 -6.69
C ILE A 101 -12.87 -13.57 -6.51
N GLU A 102 -12.74 -14.41 -5.50
CA GLU A 102 -11.50 -15.13 -5.19
C GLU A 102 -11.78 -16.57 -4.81
N THR A 103 -11.02 -17.49 -5.39
CA THR A 103 -11.16 -18.93 -5.16
C THR A 103 -9.79 -19.59 -4.98
N LEU A 104 -9.74 -20.65 -4.15
CA LEU A 104 -8.57 -21.50 -3.97
C LEU A 104 -8.97 -22.96 -4.23
N GLN A 105 -8.19 -23.65 -5.05
CA GLN A 105 -8.44 -25.05 -5.42
C GLN A 105 -7.20 -25.92 -5.14
N PRO A 106 -7.35 -27.03 -4.40
CA PRO A 106 -6.31 -28.06 -4.32
C PRO A 106 -6.11 -28.71 -5.69
N ILE A 107 -4.86 -28.93 -6.08
CA ILE A 107 -4.49 -29.71 -7.27
C ILE A 107 -4.17 -31.15 -6.87
N THR A 108 -3.47 -31.32 -5.75
CA THR A 108 -3.18 -32.65 -5.20
C THR A 108 -4.33 -33.11 -4.32
N HIS A 109 -4.51 -34.42 -4.25
CA HIS A 109 -5.40 -35.02 -3.25
C HIS A 109 -4.98 -34.57 -1.85
N TYR A 110 -5.96 -34.11 -1.06
CA TYR A 110 -5.75 -33.67 0.30
C TYR A 110 -6.84 -34.30 1.16
N ASP A 111 -6.42 -35.21 2.04
CA ASP A 111 -7.25 -35.97 2.97
C ASP A 111 -6.65 -35.91 4.39
N GLU A 112 -7.21 -36.69 5.31
CA GLU A 112 -6.75 -36.80 6.70
C GLU A 112 -5.31 -37.29 6.85
N ASN A 113 -4.84 -38.07 5.88
CA ASN A 113 -3.51 -38.68 5.87
C ASN A 113 -2.47 -37.79 5.18
N SER A 114 -2.93 -36.85 4.36
CA SER A 114 -2.10 -35.94 3.59
C SER A 114 -1.39 -34.96 4.52
N LYS A 115 -0.09 -34.81 4.29
CA LYS A 115 0.79 -33.85 5.00
C LYS A 115 1.25 -32.71 4.10
N SER A 116 0.80 -32.67 2.86
CA SER A 116 1.17 -31.64 1.90
C SER A 116 0.04 -31.40 0.94
N ILE A 117 0.00 -30.18 0.43
CA ILE A 117 -0.98 -29.76 -0.56
C ILE A 117 -0.32 -28.82 -1.55
N LEU A 118 -0.55 -29.07 -2.83
CA LEU A 118 -0.34 -28.12 -3.91
C LEU A 118 -1.71 -27.51 -4.28
N PHE A 119 -1.77 -26.19 -4.41
CA PHE A 119 -3.00 -25.48 -4.72
C PHE A 119 -2.77 -24.37 -5.76
N VAL A 120 -3.86 -24.01 -6.43
CA VAL A 120 -3.98 -22.80 -7.25
C VAL A 120 -4.96 -21.85 -6.59
N GLN A 121 -4.65 -20.55 -6.67
CA GLN A 121 -5.53 -19.49 -6.22
C GLN A 121 -5.72 -18.47 -7.34
N GLY A 122 -6.98 -18.13 -7.60
CA GLY A 122 -7.38 -17.16 -8.62
C GLY A 122 -8.22 -16.06 -8.01
N ARG A 123 -7.99 -14.81 -8.42
CA ARG A 123 -8.79 -13.65 -8.04
C ARG A 123 -8.98 -12.73 -9.24
N ILE A 124 -10.18 -12.22 -9.43
CA ILE A 124 -10.48 -11.19 -10.41
C ILE A 124 -11.44 -10.17 -9.83
N GLY A 125 -11.18 -8.88 -10.06
CA GLY A 125 -12.08 -7.83 -9.64
C GLY A 125 -11.47 -6.45 -9.66
N ARG A 126 -12.26 -5.47 -9.21
CA ARG A 126 -11.81 -4.10 -9.02
C ARG A 126 -11.05 -3.97 -7.70
N GLY A 127 -9.91 -3.28 -7.74
CA GLY A 127 -9.11 -2.97 -6.56
C GLY A 127 -7.79 -2.28 -6.91
N GLY A 128 -6.82 -2.41 -6.01
CA GLY A 128 -5.51 -1.76 -6.13
C GLY A 128 -5.57 -0.25 -5.90
N GLU A 129 -4.39 0.35 -5.86
CA GLU A 129 -4.20 1.77 -5.60
C GLU A 129 -3.29 2.38 -6.66
N LYS A 130 -3.72 3.48 -7.25
CA LYS A 130 -2.90 4.30 -8.14
C LYS A 130 -2.62 5.62 -7.46
N ILE A 131 -1.35 5.87 -7.19
CA ILE A 131 -0.85 7.09 -6.57
C ILE A 131 -0.36 7.98 -7.71
N ALA A 132 -0.83 9.22 -7.75
CA ALA A 132 -0.32 10.24 -8.67
C ALA A 132 0.40 11.33 -7.88
N SER A 133 1.54 11.79 -8.37
CA SER A 133 2.25 12.96 -7.84
C SER A 133 2.52 13.97 -8.95
N LYS A 134 2.20 15.22 -8.70
CA LYS A 134 2.60 16.34 -9.56
C LYS A 134 3.51 17.28 -8.78
N GLU A 135 4.67 17.57 -9.34
CA GLU A 135 5.61 18.50 -8.73
C GLU A 135 5.98 19.59 -9.75
N MET A 136 5.87 20.85 -9.33
CA MET A 136 6.32 22.00 -10.12
C MET A 136 7.39 22.73 -9.34
N ARG A 137 8.48 23.08 -10.03
CA ARG A 137 9.59 23.86 -9.46
C ARG A 137 9.87 25.09 -10.30
N GLY A 138 10.13 26.20 -9.62
CA GLY A 138 10.72 27.40 -10.25
C GLY A 138 9.75 28.34 -10.96
N TYR A 139 8.45 28.06 -11.03
CA TYR A 139 7.53 28.86 -11.85
C TYR A 139 7.38 30.31 -11.37
N LEU A 140 7.79 31.30 -12.16
CA LEU A 140 7.71 32.71 -11.81
C LEU A 140 6.34 33.31 -12.17
N LEU A 141 5.67 34.01 -11.28
CA LEU A 141 4.47 34.81 -11.62
C LEU A 141 4.87 36.07 -12.41
N PRO A 142 4.00 36.60 -13.29
CA PRO A 142 4.29 37.82 -14.06
C PRO A 142 4.22 39.10 -13.21
N GLU A 143 3.68 39.03 -12.00
CA GLU A 143 3.62 40.16 -11.07
C GLU A 143 5.01 40.45 -10.49
N VAL A 144 5.51 41.64 -10.81
CA VAL A 144 6.79 42.14 -10.29
C VAL A 144 6.59 42.67 -8.89
N ILE A 145 7.49 42.27 -7.99
CA ILE A 145 7.54 42.73 -6.60
C ILE A 145 8.85 43.47 -6.35
N ILE A 146 8.88 44.32 -5.33
CA ILE A 146 10.11 44.97 -4.87
C ILE A 146 10.64 44.16 -3.69
N ASN A 147 11.88 43.67 -3.78
CA ASN A 147 12.52 42.95 -2.68
C ASN A 147 12.92 43.92 -1.54
N ARG A 148 13.44 43.37 -0.43
CA ARG A 148 13.87 44.17 0.73
C ARG A 148 14.99 45.18 0.38
N TYR A 149 15.72 44.97 -0.70
CA TYR A 149 16.80 45.84 -1.18
C TYR A 149 16.35 46.85 -2.24
N GLY A 150 15.04 46.97 -2.52
CA GLY A 150 14.51 47.92 -3.50
C GLY A 150 14.62 47.47 -4.95
N GLN A 151 14.99 46.21 -5.22
CA GLN A 151 15.16 45.67 -6.58
C GLN A 151 13.89 44.95 -7.05
N THR A 152 13.64 44.96 -8.36
CA THR A 152 12.56 44.21 -8.98
C THR A 152 12.83 42.70 -8.93
N SER A 153 11.86 41.94 -8.45
CA SER A 153 11.92 40.49 -8.34
C SER A 153 10.58 39.87 -8.72
N TYR A 154 10.54 38.55 -8.87
CA TYR A 154 9.34 37.79 -9.18
C TYR A 154 8.95 36.88 -8.03
N THR A 155 7.65 36.63 -7.90
CA THR A 155 7.16 35.60 -6.99
C THR A 155 7.34 34.23 -7.63
N LYS A 156 8.11 33.36 -6.98
CA LYS A 156 8.36 31.97 -7.41
C LYS A 156 7.35 31.03 -6.77
N ILE A 157 6.74 30.16 -7.57
CA ILE A 157 5.80 29.14 -7.14
C ILE A 157 6.44 27.76 -7.28
N ASN A 158 6.40 27.02 -6.18
CA ASN A 158 6.62 25.58 -6.17
C ASN A 158 5.34 24.89 -5.72
N THR A 159 5.00 23.77 -6.35
CA THR A 159 3.78 23.02 -6.04
C THR A 159 4.11 21.54 -5.87
N ASP A 160 3.55 20.94 -4.82
CA ASP A 160 3.54 19.51 -4.55
C ASP A 160 2.09 19.04 -4.40
N GLU A 161 1.61 18.27 -5.37
CA GLU A 161 0.31 17.63 -5.33
C GLU A 161 0.47 16.12 -5.31
N LYS A 162 -0.22 15.47 -4.37
CA LYS A 162 -0.31 14.01 -4.32
C LYS A 162 -1.77 13.59 -4.29
N SER A 163 -2.12 12.57 -5.05
CA SER A 163 -3.45 11.99 -5.01
C SER A 163 -3.41 10.47 -5.11
N SER A 164 -4.51 9.84 -4.75
CA SER A 164 -4.67 8.40 -4.89
C SER A 164 -6.09 8.05 -5.31
N GLU A 165 -6.21 7.04 -6.16
CA GLU A 165 -7.46 6.50 -6.67
C GLU A 165 -7.42 4.96 -6.75
N THR A 166 -8.59 4.34 -6.89
CA THR A 166 -8.68 2.89 -7.13
C THR A 166 -8.09 2.57 -8.50
N LEU A 167 -7.11 1.67 -8.57
CA LEU A 167 -6.37 1.38 -9.80
C LEU A 167 -7.27 0.88 -10.93
N GLY A 168 -8.18 -0.06 -10.64
CA GLY A 168 -9.11 -0.59 -11.63
C GLY A 168 -9.27 -2.10 -11.54
N ILE A 169 -9.48 -2.75 -12.68
CA ILE A 169 -9.70 -4.21 -12.74
C ILE A 169 -8.34 -4.91 -12.71
N ILE A 170 -8.19 -5.85 -11.79
CA ILE A 170 -6.99 -6.65 -11.55
C ILE A 170 -7.37 -8.14 -11.59
N GLY A 171 -6.61 -8.91 -12.35
CA GLY A 171 -6.61 -10.37 -12.31
C GLY A 171 -5.33 -10.87 -11.64
N SER A 172 -5.46 -11.90 -10.82
CA SER A 172 -4.35 -12.53 -10.10
C SER A 172 -4.49 -14.04 -10.18
N VAL A 173 -3.40 -14.72 -10.50
CA VAL A 173 -3.31 -16.18 -10.48
C VAL A 173 -2.02 -16.58 -9.79
N GLY A 174 -2.09 -17.57 -8.91
CA GLY A 174 -0.91 -18.07 -8.23
C GLY A 174 -1.00 -19.55 -7.90
N ILE A 175 0.18 -20.09 -7.60
CA ILE A 175 0.40 -21.45 -7.14
C ILE A 175 0.99 -21.39 -5.74
N GLY A 176 0.66 -22.37 -4.92
CA GLY A 176 1.25 -22.48 -3.60
C GLY A 176 1.38 -23.93 -3.15
N TYR A 177 2.35 -24.16 -2.28
CA TYR A 177 2.63 -25.44 -1.69
C TYR A 177 2.71 -25.28 -0.17
N ARG A 178 1.96 -26.09 0.57
CA ARG A 178 1.99 -26.15 2.03
C ARG A 178 2.38 -27.53 2.49
N ARG A 179 3.19 -27.61 3.55
CA ARG A 179 3.61 -28.85 4.20
C ARG A 179 3.36 -28.79 5.70
N LEU A 180 2.56 -29.73 6.17
CA LEU A 180 2.22 -29.96 7.55
C LEU A 180 3.39 -30.66 8.28
N SER A 181 3.62 -30.25 9.53
CA SER A 181 4.58 -30.85 10.44
C SER A 181 4.17 -32.28 10.82
N ARG A 182 5.13 -33.07 11.35
CA ARG A 182 4.88 -34.47 11.73
C ARG A 182 3.71 -34.64 12.69
N ASN A 183 3.58 -33.71 13.64
CA ASN A 183 2.58 -33.72 14.69
C ASN A 183 1.33 -32.91 14.31
N GLU A 184 1.23 -32.35 13.10
CA GLU A 184 0.08 -31.57 12.62
C GLU A 184 -0.23 -30.26 13.38
N HIS A 185 0.67 -29.81 14.25
CA HIS A 185 0.50 -28.58 15.03
C HIS A 185 0.91 -27.32 14.26
N ALA A 186 1.75 -27.48 13.24
CA ALA A 186 2.23 -26.40 12.39
C ALA A 186 2.33 -26.79 10.92
N TYR A 187 2.29 -25.81 10.02
CA TYR A 187 2.68 -25.98 8.62
C TYR A 187 3.58 -24.84 8.13
N VAL A 188 4.37 -25.12 7.12
CA VAL A 188 5.12 -24.13 6.33
C VAL A 188 4.54 -24.08 4.92
N GLY A 189 4.49 -22.90 4.31
CA GLY A 189 4.02 -22.74 2.95
C GLY A 189 4.85 -21.75 2.16
N VAL A 190 4.88 -21.97 0.85
CA VAL A 190 5.47 -21.08 -0.14
C VAL A 190 4.47 -20.84 -1.26
N ASN A 191 4.43 -19.63 -1.79
CA ASN A 191 3.51 -19.27 -2.86
C ASN A 191 4.16 -18.30 -3.86
N ALA A 192 3.64 -18.32 -5.08
CA ALA A 192 4.04 -17.43 -6.16
C ALA A 192 2.80 -16.99 -6.94
N PHE A 193 2.73 -15.71 -7.30
CA PHE A 193 1.61 -15.12 -8.01
C PHE A 193 2.08 -14.22 -9.15
N VAL A 194 1.24 -14.15 -10.19
CA VAL A 194 1.27 -13.15 -11.23
C VAL A 194 -0.02 -12.33 -11.14
N ASP A 195 0.12 -11.02 -11.11
CA ASP A 195 -1.01 -10.08 -11.16
C ASP A 195 -0.94 -9.22 -12.42
N ARG A 196 -2.09 -8.95 -13.01
CA ARG A 196 -2.25 -8.02 -14.12
C ARG A 196 -3.36 -7.03 -13.82
N ALA A 197 -3.05 -5.75 -13.80
CA ALA A 197 -4.06 -4.70 -13.87
C ALA A 197 -4.38 -4.44 -15.34
N PHE A 198 -5.61 -4.73 -15.74
CA PHE A 198 -6.08 -4.47 -17.10
C PHE A 198 -6.18 -2.96 -17.36
N THR A 199 -6.53 -2.20 -16.32
CA THR A 199 -6.48 -0.74 -16.35
C THR A 199 -5.03 -0.27 -16.29
N GLY A 200 -4.52 0.31 -17.38
CA GLY A 200 -3.14 0.81 -17.48
C GLY A 200 -2.08 -0.25 -17.81
N ASN A 201 -2.49 -1.49 -18.11
CA ASN A 201 -1.61 -2.59 -18.56
C ASN A 201 -0.39 -2.86 -17.66
N TYR A 202 -0.61 -2.90 -16.35
CA TYR A 202 0.44 -3.12 -15.37
C TYR A 202 0.56 -4.60 -15.00
N ASN A 203 1.79 -5.10 -14.87
CA ASN A 203 2.06 -6.47 -14.49
C ASN A 203 2.90 -6.53 -13.21
N ARG A 204 2.66 -7.53 -12.36
CA ARG A 204 3.40 -7.72 -11.11
C ARG A 204 3.63 -9.20 -10.88
N ILE A 205 4.78 -9.55 -10.34
CA ILE A 205 5.04 -10.87 -9.76
C ILE A 205 5.23 -10.75 -8.26
N SER A 206 4.85 -11.79 -7.52
CA SER A 206 5.10 -11.85 -6.09
C SER A 206 5.43 -13.26 -5.64
N GLY A 207 6.27 -13.34 -4.61
CA GLY A 207 6.58 -14.56 -3.88
C GLY A 207 6.26 -14.37 -2.40
N GLY A 208 5.79 -15.43 -1.75
CA GLY A 208 5.39 -15.39 -0.35
C GLY A 208 5.79 -16.64 0.41
N VAL A 209 6.03 -16.46 1.71
CA VAL A 209 6.24 -17.53 2.67
C VAL A 209 5.24 -17.38 3.81
N GLU A 210 4.78 -18.50 4.34
CA GLU A 210 3.85 -18.55 5.46
C GLU A 210 4.27 -19.64 6.45
N TYR A 211 4.10 -19.35 7.73
CA TYR A 211 4.30 -20.28 8.82
C TYR A 211 3.10 -20.19 9.75
N VAL A 212 2.44 -21.33 9.96
CA VAL A 212 1.28 -21.42 10.83
C VAL A 212 1.60 -22.38 11.95
N ASN A 213 1.44 -21.92 13.19
CA ASN A 213 1.58 -22.74 14.38
C ASN A 213 0.31 -22.60 15.23
N GLY A 214 -0.55 -23.60 15.09
CA GLY A 214 -1.89 -23.65 15.63
C GLY A 214 -2.74 -22.40 15.33
N LEU A 215 -2.89 -21.54 16.34
CA LEU A 215 -3.70 -20.32 16.25
C LEU A 215 -2.97 -19.10 15.68
N ASN A 216 -1.64 -19.17 15.55
CA ASN A 216 -0.82 -18.06 15.06
C ASN A 216 -0.37 -18.33 13.62
N GLU A 217 -0.43 -17.30 12.79
CA GLU A 217 0.05 -17.32 11.41
C GLU A 217 1.01 -16.14 11.23
N VAL A 218 2.16 -16.41 10.61
CA VAL A 218 3.12 -15.39 10.19
C VAL A 218 3.34 -15.54 8.71
N TYR A 219 3.33 -14.43 7.98
CA TYR A 219 3.59 -14.44 6.55
C TYR A 219 4.47 -13.26 6.14
N ALA A 220 5.20 -13.45 5.05
CA ALA A 220 5.96 -12.40 4.40
C ALA A 220 5.82 -12.54 2.89
N ASN A 221 5.52 -11.43 2.21
CA ASN A 221 5.39 -11.39 0.76
C ASN A 221 6.31 -10.32 0.18
N VAL A 222 6.91 -10.62 -0.96
CA VAL A 222 7.70 -9.69 -1.77
C VAL A 222 7.04 -9.50 -3.12
N TYR A 223 7.09 -8.28 -3.63
CA TYR A 223 6.41 -7.85 -4.85
C TYR A 223 7.39 -7.15 -5.76
N ARG A 224 7.31 -7.47 -7.05
CA ARG A 224 8.09 -6.82 -8.08
C ARG A 224 7.21 -6.47 -9.27
N GLY A 225 7.21 -5.20 -9.63
CA GLY A 225 6.61 -4.70 -10.85
C GLY A 225 7.32 -5.23 -12.09
N LEU A 226 6.54 -5.59 -13.11
CA LEU A 226 7.02 -5.95 -14.44
C LEU A 226 6.60 -4.87 -15.43
N GLY A 227 7.54 -4.45 -16.28
CA GLY A 227 7.37 -3.37 -17.25
C GLY A 227 8.40 -2.27 -17.07
N ASP A 228 8.60 -1.49 -18.12
CA ASP A 228 9.56 -0.40 -18.10
C ASP A 228 9.09 0.71 -17.17
N LYS A 229 9.99 1.13 -16.27
CA LYS A 229 9.79 2.28 -15.38
C LYS A 229 10.35 3.55 -16.02
N ASP A 230 10.36 3.58 -17.35
CA ASP A 230 11.15 4.53 -18.09
C ASP A 230 10.69 5.96 -17.83
N LEU A 231 11.67 6.78 -17.51
CA LEU A 231 11.50 8.20 -17.31
C LEU A 231 11.47 8.86 -18.68
N VAL A 232 10.30 9.34 -19.08
CA VAL A 232 10.16 10.18 -20.26
C VAL A 232 10.63 11.58 -19.89
N LYS A 233 11.73 12.00 -20.51
CA LYS A 233 12.27 13.36 -20.39
C LYS A 233 11.82 14.17 -21.59
N GLY A 234 11.14 15.27 -21.34
CA GLY A 234 10.84 16.30 -22.33
C GLY A 234 11.50 17.61 -21.92
N GLY A 235 11.52 18.55 -22.85
CA GLY A 235 11.97 19.91 -22.58
C GLY A 235 11.48 20.86 -23.66
N GLY A 236 11.41 22.13 -23.30
CA GLY A 236 11.02 23.19 -24.21
C GLY A 236 11.60 24.52 -23.75
N GLY A 237 11.65 25.48 -24.67
CA GLY A 237 12.15 26.81 -24.40
C GLY A 237 11.33 27.84 -25.14
N ASN A 238 11.14 28.99 -24.49
CA ASN A 238 10.58 30.16 -25.11
C ASN A 238 11.62 31.30 -25.05
N PRO A 239 12.19 31.69 -26.21
CA PRO A 239 13.15 32.79 -26.29
C PRO A 239 12.52 34.16 -25.99
N TYR A 240 11.19 34.22 -25.83
CA TYR A 240 10.47 35.39 -25.38
C TYR A 240 9.37 34.96 -24.39
N PRO A 241 9.58 35.07 -23.06
CA PRO A 241 8.60 34.66 -22.06
C PRO A 241 7.42 35.64 -22.03
N LYS A 242 6.55 35.59 -23.05
CA LYS A 242 5.37 36.44 -23.24
C LYS A 242 4.46 36.49 -22.02
N ARG A 243 4.49 35.45 -21.19
CA ARG A 243 3.75 35.40 -19.93
C ARG A 243 4.26 36.42 -18.92
N LEU A 244 5.58 36.55 -18.76
CA LEU A 244 6.22 37.54 -17.88
C LEU A 244 6.14 38.95 -18.48
N TYR A 245 6.19 39.02 -19.81
CA TYR A 245 6.17 40.27 -20.59
C TYR A 245 5.04 40.25 -21.62
N PRO A 246 3.76 40.41 -21.21
CA PRO A 246 2.62 40.32 -22.14
C PRO A 246 2.63 41.40 -23.22
N ASN A 247 3.26 42.56 -22.94
CA ASN A 247 3.21 43.77 -23.76
C ASN A 247 4.52 44.06 -24.53
N GLY A 248 5.48 43.14 -24.57
CA GLY A 248 6.84 43.44 -25.00
C GLY A 248 7.81 43.40 -23.82
N TYR A 249 9.11 43.23 -24.09
CA TYR A 249 10.12 43.45 -23.07
C TYR A 249 10.04 44.90 -22.54
N PRO A 250 10.37 45.12 -21.26
CA PRO A 250 10.51 46.47 -20.72
C PRO A 250 11.65 47.21 -21.41
N ASP A 251 11.61 48.55 -21.34
CA ASP A 251 12.63 49.44 -21.91
C ASP A 251 14.05 49.19 -21.37
N THR A 252 14.18 48.46 -20.27
CA THR A 252 15.44 48.07 -19.68
C THR A 252 16.16 46.96 -20.44
N PHE A 253 15.49 46.24 -21.36
CA PHE A 253 16.10 45.12 -22.10
C PHE A 253 17.34 45.54 -22.92
N PRO A 254 18.43 44.75 -22.93
CA PRO A 254 18.57 43.40 -22.37
C PRO A 254 18.89 43.36 -20.87
N TYR A 255 18.98 44.52 -20.21
CA TYR A 255 19.33 44.63 -18.81
C TYR A 255 18.14 44.41 -17.89
N ASN A 256 18.38 43.83 -16.72
CA ASN A 256 17.38 43.57 -15.66
C ASN A 256 16.10 42.84 -16.15
N THR A 257 16.17 42.17 -17.30
CA THR A 257 15.06 41.50 -17.98
C THR A 257 15.40 40.03 -18.20
N ILE A 258 14.50 39.11 -17.88
CA ILE A 258 14.68 37.67 -18.12
C ILE A 258 14.46 37.41 -19.62
N PRO A 259 15.50 37.06 -20.40
CA PRO A 259 15.34 36.96 -21.84
C PRO A 259 14.65 35.66 -22.25
N SER A 260 14.81 34.55 -21.52
CA SER A 260 14.20 33.27 -21.91
C SER A 260 13.70 32.44 -20.73
N GLU A 261 12.63 31.69 -20.95
CA GLU A 261 12.08 30.66 -20.05
C GLU A 261 12.24 29.30 -20.72
N ASN A 262 12.98 28.40 -20.08
CA ASN A 262 13.08 27.00 -20.44
C ASN A 262 12.35 26.15 -19.41
N TYR A 263 11.96 24.95 -19.80
CA TYR A 263 11.40 23.98 -18.88
C TYR A 263 11.79 22.57 -19.26
N ASN A 264 11.93 21.73 -18.23
CA ASN A 264 12.12 20.28 -18.36
C ASN A 264 10.90 19.57 -17.79
N THR A 265 10.41 18.55 -18.49
CA THR A 265 9.33 17.69 -18.03
C THR A 265 9.81 16.28 -17.80
N TYR A 266 9.30 15.66 -16.74
CA TYR A 266 9.67 14.34 -16.28
C TYR A 266 8.39 13.59 -15.96
N VAL A 267 8.01 12.70 -16.88
CA VAL A 267 6.81 11.88 -16.75
C VAL A 267 7.22 10.43 -16.66
N GLY A 268 6.63 9.70 -15.73
CA GLY A 268 6.92 8.28 -15.57
C GLY A 268 6.11 7.65 -14.46
N GLY A 269 6.50 6.43 -14.11
CA GLY A 269 5.81 5.65 -13.11
C GLY A 269 5.84 4.17 -13.44
N GLY A 270 5.12 3.40 -12.64
CA GLY A 270 5.01 1.97 -12.80
C GLY A 270 4.50 1.28 -11.55
N VAL A 271 4.44 -0.05 -11.62
CA VAL A 271 4.13 -0.88 -10.45
C VAL A 271 5.26 -0.74 -9.44
N LEU A 272 4.89 -0.48 -8.19
CA LEU A 272 5.85 -0.35 -7.11
C LEU A 272 6.36 -1.72 -6.65
N ASP A 273 7.67 -1.80 -6.47
CA ASP A 273 8.31 -2.93 -5.80
C ASP A 273 8.14 -2.77 -4.30
N GLY A 274 8.07 -3.86 -3.56
CA GLY A 274 7.91 -3.76 -2.12
C GLY A 274 7.78 -5.10 -1.42
N TYR A 275 7.52 -5.02 -0.13
CA TYR A 275 7.30 -6.19 0.71
C TYR A 275 6.29 -5.89 1.80
N GLU A 276 5.71 -6.95 2.34
CA GLU A 276 4.94 -6.91 3.57
C GLU A 276 5.30 -8.08 4.50
N ILE A 277 5.07 -7.86 5.79
CA ILE A 277 5.18 -8.88 6.82
C ILE A 277 3.97 -8.72 7.73
N GLY A 278 3.31 -9.84 8.05
CA GLY A 278 2.12 -9.83 8.87
C GLY A 278 2.02 -11.00 9.83
N ILE A 279 1.26 -10.77 10.89
CA ILE A 279 0.91 -11.75 11.92
C ILE A 279 -0.61 -11.78 12.03
N VAL A 280 -1.17 -12.98 12.07
CA VAL A 280 -2.59 -13.23 12.29
C VAL A 280 -2.75 -14.13 13.50
N ARG A 281 -3.72 -13.81 14.34
CA ARG A 281 -4.08 -14.62 15.50
C ARG A 281 -5.55 -14.99 15.48
N SER A 282 -5.81 -16.28 15.65
CA SER A 282 -7.15 -16.83 15.90
C SER A 282 -7.34 -17.08 17.40
N PHE A 283 -8.59 -17.17 17.85
CA PHE A 283 -8.90 -17.40 19.26
C PHE A 283 -9.61 -18.75 19.45
N LYS A 284 -9.16 -19.55 20.42
CA LYS A 284 -9.71 -20.90 20.67
C LYS A 284 -11.23 -20.86 20.95
N ASN A 285 -11.65 -19.91 21.77
CA ASN A 285 -13.04 -19.78 22.22
C ASN A 285 -13.88 -18.83 21.34
N ALA A 286 -13.28 -18.28 20.29
CA ALA A 286 -13.94 -17.37 19.36
C ALA A 286 -13.35 -17.59 17.96
N ARG A 287 -13.56 -18.79 17.40
CA ARG A 287 -13.00 -19.19 16.09
C ARG A 287 -13.63 -18.43 14.93
N TRP A 288 -14.77 -17.79 15.16
CA TRP A 288 -15.41 -16.83 14.28
C TRP A 288 -14.66 -15.49 14.19
N ALA A 289 -13.66 -15.23 15.05
CA ALA A 289 -12.90 -13.99 15.05
C ALA A 289 -11.39 -14.22 14.85
N ARG A 290 -10.77 -13.36 14.05
CA ARG A 290 -9.31 -13.29 13.88
C ARG A 290 -8.85 -11.84 13.92
N ALA A 291 -7.69 -11.60 14.51
CA ALA A 291 -7.04 -10.30 14.50
C ALA A 291 -5.74 -10.38 13.70
N TYR A 292 -5.36 -9.29 13.04
CA TYR A 292 -4.11 -9.21 12.31
C TYR A 292 -3.46 -7.85 12.38
N VAL A 293 -2.15 -7.86 12.23
CA VAL A 293 -1.32 -6.68 12.00
C VAL A 293 -0.34 -7.00 10.89
N ASN A 294 -0.17 -6.07 9.96
CA ASN A 294 0.88 -6.18 8.95
C ASN A 294 1.53 -4.83 8.66
N GLY A 295 2.85 -4.86 8.50
CA GLY A 295 3.66 -3.73 8.07
C GLY A 295 4.10 -3.93 6.63
N TYR A 296 4.12 -2.86 5.85
CA TYR A 296 4.52 -2.91 4.45
C TYR A 296 5.38 -1.71 4.06
N ARG A 297 6.19 -1.90 3.02
CA ARG A 297 7.01 -0.86 2.40
C ARG A 297 7.05 -1.06 0.89
N TRP A 298 6.87 0.04 0.16
CA TRP A 298 6.94 0.16 -1.28
C TRP A 298 8.00 1.17 -1.67
N ASN A 299 8.81 0.82 -2.66
CA ASN A 299 9.87 1.64 -3.20
C ASN A 299 9.30 2.48 -4.34
N GLY A 300 9.09 3.78 -4.08
CA GLY A 300 8.71 4.74 -5.12
C GLY A 300 9.89 5.06 -6.04
N ASN A 301 9.56 5.64 -7.18
CA ASN A 301 10.55 6.02 -8.18
C ASN A 301 11.17 7.38 -7.81
N GLY A 302 12.49 7.40 -7.81
CA GLY A 302 13.29 8.63 -7.69
C GLY A 302 14.07 8.84 -8.96
N PHE A 303 14.31 10.09 -9.31
CA PHE A 303 15.21 10.44 -10.41
C PHE A 303 15.88 11.77 -10.11
N SER A 304 17.09 11.92 -10.62
CA SER A 304 17.77 13.20 -10.61
C SER A 304 17.26 14.06 -11.75
N HIS A 305 17.01 15.32 -11.44
CA HIS A 305 16.78 16.35 -12.43
C HIS A 305 18.08 16.57 -13.23
N LYS A 306 17.97 16.65 -14.57
CA LYS A 306 19.05 17.17 -15.41
C LYS A 306 18.94 18.69 -15.35
N GLN A 307 19.77 19.35 -14.55
CA GLN A 307 20.18 20.70 -14.92
C GLN A 307 21.61 20.64 -15.40
N GLU A 308 21.79 21.01 -16.67
CA GLU A 308 23.11 21.32 -17.21
C GLU A 308 23.53 22.68 -16.68
N TYR A 309 24.66 22.70 -15.98
CA TYR A 309 25.36 23.92 -15.63
C TYR A 309 25.75 24.61 -16.94
N ASN A 310 25.07 25.69 -17.32
CA ASN A 310 25.51 26.48 -18.47
C ASN A 310 26.58 27.47 -17.98
N TRP A 311 27.86 27.10 -18.12
CA TRP A 311 29.01 27.97 -17.82
C TRP A 311 29.06 29.11 -18.84
N GLY A 312 28.40 30.22 -18.52
CA GLY A 312 28.35 31.41 -19.36
C GLY A 312 29.08 32.61 -18.78
N ARG A 313 30.43 32.55 -18.73
CA ARG A 313 31.41 33.64 -18.51
C ARG A 313 31.82 34.00 -17.06
N PRO A 314 33.09 34.44 -16.87
CA PRO A 314 33.57 34.97 -15.60
C PRO A 314 32.80 36.24 -15.25
N GLY A 315 32.08 36.23 -14.13
CA GLY A 315 31.53 37.44 -13.53
C GLY A 315 30.02 37.56 -13.40
N HIS A 316 29.16 36.58 -13.73
CA HIS A 316 27.72 36.70 -13.44
C HIS A 316 26.94 35.39 -13.16
N TRP A 317 26.25 35.45 -12.02
CA TRP A 317 24.98 34.89 -11.54
C TRP A 317 24.76 33.39 -11.36
N SER A 318 24.72 33.05 -10.07
CA SER A 318 24.12 31.85 -9.51
C SER A 318 22.63 31.74 -9.87
N VAL A 319 22.30 30.94 -10.88
CA VAL A 319 20.92 30.48 -11.08
C VAL A 319 20.46 29.69 -9.84
N PRO A 320 19.20 29.85 -9.38
CA PRO A 320 18.72 29.21 -8.17
C PRO A 320 18.80 27.68 -8.27
N TRP A 321 19.43 27.06 -7.28
CA TRP A 321 19.54 25.61 -7.17
C TRP A 321 18.16 24.99 -6.90
N PHE A 322 17.72 24.06 -7.75
CA PHE A 322 16.56 23.21 -7.46
C PHE A 322 17.01 21.76 -7.29
N THR A 323 16.66 21.18 -6.15
CA THR A 323 17.14 19.87 -5.67
C THR A 323 16.39 18.71 -6.31
N SER A 324 17.08 17.56 -6.44
CA SER A 324 16.55 16.30 -7.00
C SER A 324 15.19 15.88 -6.42
N ARG A 325 14.28 15.33 -7.24
CA ARG A 325 13.13 14.57 -6.74
C ARG A 325 13.63 13.41 -5.90
N ASN A 326 13.38 13.48 -4.60
CA ASN A 326 13.69 12.38 -3.69
C ASN A 326 12.69 11.23 -3.89
N ALA A 327 13.18 9.99 -3.87
CA ALA A 327 12.33 8.81 -4.04
C ALA A 327 11.25 8.78 -2.94
N ASN A 328 9.98 8.88 -3.35
CA ASN A 328 8.84 8.84 -2.44
C ASN A 328 8.61 7.40 -1.97
N HIS A 329 9.25 6.98 -0.88
CA HIS A 329 9.00 5.66 -0.30
C HIS A 329 7.67 5.66 0.45
N TYR A 330 6.87 4.62 0.20
CA TYR A 330 5.59 4.43 0.85
C TYR A 330 5.69 3.30 1.86
N LYS A 331 5.14 3.50 3.05
CA LYS A 331 5.14 2.54 4.14
C LYS A 331 3.89 2.72 4.97
N GLY A 332 3.44 1.62 5.57
CA GLY A 332 2.28 1.68 6.43
C GLY A 332 2.17 0.47 7.33
N ILE A 333 1.26 0.60 8.28
CA ILE A 333 0.85 -0.46 9.18
C ILE A 333 -0.67 -0.57 9.08
N LYS A 334 -1.14 -1.79 8.83
CA LYS A 334 -2.55 -2.16 8.85
C LYS A 334 -2.82 -3.00 10.08
N ILE A 335 -3.90 -2.66 10.78
CA ILE A 335 -4.39 -3.42 11.92
C ILE A 335 -5.87 -3.68 11.64
N GLY A 336 -6.30 -4.93 11.76
CA GLY A 336 -7.67 -5.31 11.46
C GLY A 336 -8.14 -6.54 12.20
N ALA A 337 -9.44 -6.77 12.09
CA ALA A 337 -10.12 -7.94 12.58
C ALA A 337 -11.04 -8.49 11.47
N GLU A 338 -11.03 -9.80 11.31
CA GLU A 338 -11.94 -10.53 10.44
C GLU A 338 -12.91 -11.32 11.30
N LEU A 339 -14.20 -11.09 11.07
CA LEU A 339 -15.32 -11.66 11.82
C LEU A 339 -16.20 -12.46 10.88
N GLN A 340 -16.32 -13.75 11.10
CA GLN A 340 -17.29 -14.61 10.43
C GLN A 340 -18.64 -14.46 11.14
N LEU A 341 -19.52 -13.64 10.56
CA LEU A 341 -20.81 -13.29 11.18
C LEU A 341 -21.80 -14.44 11.05
N THR A 342 -21.92 -15.01 9.86
CA THR A 342 -22.76 -16.18 9.56
C THR A 342 -21.92 -17.19 8.77
N PRO A 343 -22.36 -18.44 8.55
CA PRO A 343 -21.61 -19.41 7.74
C PRO A 343 -21.23 -18.88 6.35
N HIS A 344 -22.01 -17.96 5.78
CA HIS A 344 -21.77 -17.43 4.44
C HIS A 344 -21.19 -16.01 4.46
N ILE A 345 -21.31 -15.26 5.55
CA ILE A 345 -20.95 -13.83 5.58
C ILE A 345 -19.81 -13.60 6.56
N SER A 346 -18.75 -12.95 6.06
CA SER A 346 -17.64 -12.44 6.86
C SER A 346 -17.43 -10.95 6.65
N LEU A 347 -16.94 -10.29 7.69
CA LEU A 347 -16.64 -8.87 7.71
C LEU A 347 -15.18 -8.67 8.13
N ASP A 348 -14.41 -7.99 7.29
CA ASP A 348 -13.03 -7.62 7.53
C ASP A 348 -12.94 -6.11 7.71
N ILE A 349 -12.63 -5.67 8.92
CA ILE A 349 -12.59 -4.26 9.30
C ILE A 349 -11.23 -3.91 9.90
N GLY A 350 -10.77 -2.69 9.67
CA GLY A 350 -9.52 -2.25 10.26
C GLY A 350 -9.16 -0.82 9.95
N TYR A 351 -7.92 -0.48 10.26
CA TYR A 351 -7.34 0.82 10.01
C TYR A 351 -5.99 0.66 9.30
N ASN A 352 -5.83 1.40 8.19
CA ASN A 352 -4.58 1.52 7.46
C ASN A 352 -3.92 2.86 7.79
N ASN A 353 -2.77 2.83 8.44
CA ASN A 353 -1.95 4.01 8.66
C ASN A 353 -0.77 4.01 7.68
N ALA A 354 -0.85 4.86 6.66
CA ALA A 354 0.15 4.94 5.58
C ALA A 354 0.68 6.37 5.42
N ASN A 355 1.92 6.51 4.95
CA ASN A 355 2.45 7.79 4.46
C ASN A 355 2.24 7.93 2.95
N ASN A 356 1.91 9.13 2.49
CA ASN A 356 1.80 9.46 1.07
C ASN A 356 0.88 8.52 0.24
N MET A 357 -0.11 7.90 0.89
CA MET A 357 -1.06 6.93 0.32
C MET A 357 -2.43 7.11 0.98
N SER A 358 -3.45 6.44 0.42
CA SER A 358 -4.74 6.29 1.07
C SER A 358 -4.59 5.66 2.45
N LYS A 359 -5.14 6.33 3.46
CA LYS A 359 -5.08 5.96 4.87
C LYS A 359 -6.42 6.18 5.52
N GLY A 360 -6.75 5.32 6.48
CA GLY A 360 -7.99 5.43 7.24
C GLY A 360 -8.63 4.08 7.50
N MET A 361 -9.90 4.12 7.88
CA MET A 361 -10.68 2.92 8.15
C MET A 361 -10.99 2.18 6.85
N TYR A 362 -10.99 0.86 6.89
CA TYR A 362 -11.52 0.04 5.82
C TYR A 362 -12.50 -1.00 6.35
N GLY A 363 -13.40 -1.41 5.47
CA GLY A 363 -14.36 -2.48 5.70
C GLY A 363 -14.58 -3.25 4.41
N THR A 364 -14.50 -4.57 4.48
CA THR A 364 -14.77 -5.48 3.36
C THR A 364 -15.75 -6.54 3.83
N LEU A 365 -16.91 -6.60 3.18
CA LEU A 365 -17.89 -7.66 3.33
C LEU A 365 -17.55 -8.77 2.34
N LYS A 366 -17.45 -10.01 2.81
CA LYS A 366 -17.19 -11.18 1.95
C LYS A 366 -18.32 -12.19 2.12
N TYR A 367 -18.90 -12.60 1.01
CA TYR A 367 -19.86 -13.68 0.89
C TYR A 367 -19.15 -14.94 0.38
N THR A 368 -19.11 -15.99 1.19
CA THR A 368 -18.61 -17.31 0.82
C THR A 368 -19.74 -18.10 0.19
N LEU A 369 -19.51 -18.69 -0.99
CA LEU A 369 -20.56 -19.45 -1.70
C LEU A 369 -20.98 -20.71 -0.93
N GLY A 370 -20.03 -21.32 -0.20
CA GLY A 370 -20.28 -22.44 0.68
C GLY A 370 -20.49 -22.03 2.14
N THR A 371 -20.36 -22.99 3.05
CA THR A 371 -20.69 -22.84 4.46
C THR A 371 -19.45 -22.90 5.34
N SER A 372 -19.11 -21.79 5.99
CA SER A 372 -18.12 -21.76 7.07
C SER A 372 -18.65 -22.46 8.31
N LYS A 373 -17.82 -23.32 8.91
CA LYS A 373 -18.16 -24.11 10.11
C LYS A 373 -18.25 -23.25 11.37
N PHE A 374 -17.34 -22.30 11.50
CA PHE A 374 -17.31 -21.37 12.62
C PHE A 374 -18.00 -20.09 12.20
N ALA A 375 -18.96 -19.62 12.99
CA ALA A 375 -19.67 -18.36 12.75
C ALA A 375 -20.21 -17.84 14.07
N PHE A 376 -20.37 -16.53 14.18
CA PHE A 376 -20.95 -15.91 15.37
C PHE A 376 -22.45 -16.21 15.52
N TRP A 377 -23.16 -16.34 14.39
CA TRP A 377 -24.56 -16.77 14.35
C TRP A 377 -24.70 -18.02 13.49
N GLY A 378 -25.40 -19.05 13.99
CA GLY A 378 -25.76 -20.23 13.21
C GLY A 378 -24.58 -21.17 12.88
N GLY A 379 -23.48 -21.11 13.63
CA GLY A 379 -22.32 -22.00 13.48
C GLY A 379 -21.65 -22.31 14.83
N LYS A 380 -20.57 -23.09 14.81
CA LYS A 380 -19.79 -23.40 16.02
C LYS A 380 -18.98 -22.16 16.47
N HIS A 381 -18.84 -21.94 17.78
CA HIS A 381 -18.12 -20.79 18.32
C HIS A 381 -16.67 -21.10 18.72
N SER A 382 -16.44 -22.32 19.21
CA SER A 382 -15.14 -22.85 19.66
C SER A 382 -14.77 -24.11 18.90
N ASP A 383 -13.52 -24.53 19.08
CA ASP A 383 -12.95 -25.74 18.47
C ASP A 383 -12.30 -26.57 19.57
N ASP A 384 -12.85 -27.76 19.82
CA ASP A 384 -12.49 -28.60 20.97
C ASP A 384 -11.50 -29.72 20.59
N THR A 385 -11.31 -30.03 19.29
CA THR A 385 -10.63 -31.26 18.85
C THR A 385 -9.73 -31.16 17.61
N ILE A 386 -9.68 -30.05 16.87
CA ILE A 386 -8.91 -30.00 15.61
C ILE A 386 -7.46 -29.53 15.81
N THR A 387 -6.53 -30.24 15.17
CA THR A 387 -5.14 -29.81 14.91
C THR A 387 -5.17 -28.53 14.06
N THR A 388 -5.31 -27.38 14.73
CA THR A 388 -5.66 -26.07 14.16
C THR A 388 -4.86 -25.59 12.93
N ALA A 389 -3.69 -26.17 12.66
CA ALA A 389 -2.94 -25.94 11.42
C ALA A 389 -3.51 -26.70 10.21
N ARG A 390 -4.00 -27.94 10.38
CA ARG A 390 -4.60 -28.77 9.32
C ARG A 390 -5.82 -28.11 8.69
N SER A 391 -6.71 -27.56 9.51
CA SER A 391 -7.92 -26.87 9.03
C SER A 391 -7.63 -25.61 8.21
N LYS A 392 -6.43 -25.04 8.36
CA LYS A 392 -5.98 -23.81 7.69
C LYS A 392 -5.18 -24.08 6.41
N MET A 393 -4.96 -25.35 6.03
CA MET A 393 -4.19 -25.68 4.83
C MET A 393 -4.89 -25.30 3.52
N LEU A 394 -6.19 -25.02 3.56
CA LEU A 394 -7.00 -24.55 2.43
C LEU A 394 -7.39 -23.07 2.55
N ASP A 395 -6.87 -22.34 3.55
CA ASP A 395 -7.12 -20.90 3.68
C ASP A 395 -6.48 -20.14 2.53
N LYS A 396 -7.15 -19.09 2.04
CA LYS A 396 -6.61 -18.24 0.97
C LYS A 396 -5.33 -17.55 1.44
N VAL A 397 -4.35 -17.41 0.53
CA VAL A 397 -3.11 -16.69 0.80
C VAL A 397 -3.40 -15.23 1.09
N ARG A 398 -2.85 -14.70 2.19
CA ARG A 398 -2.91 -13.27 2.54
C ARG A 398 -1.84 -12.50 1.76
N ARG A 399 -2.26 -11.46 1.04
CA ARG A 399 -1.42 -10.65 0.17
C ARG A 399 -2.02 -9.26 -0.09
N GLN A 400 -1.19 -8.24 -0.34
CA GLN A 400 -1.65 -6.91 -0.76
C GLN A 400 -2.07 -6.83 -2.23
N ASP A 401 -3.00 -5.92 -2.50
CA ASP A 401 -3.37 -5.50 -3.85
C ASP A 401 -2.21 -4.76 -4.54
N MET A 402 -2.33 -4.58 -5.86
CA MET A 402 -1.34 -3.85 -6.66
C MET A 402 -1.32 -2.37 -6.31
N ILE A 403 -0.12 -1.81 -6.29
CA ILE A 403 0.13 -0.38 -6.09
C ILE A 403 0.94 0.13 -7.26
N VAL A 404 0.44 1.19 -7.89
CA VAL A 404 1.05 1.84 -9.04
C VAL A 404 1.33 3.28 -8.67
N GLU A 405 2.52 3.78 -9.01
CA GLU A 405 2.85 5.20 -8.96
C GLU A 405 2.83 5.77 -10.38
N SER A 406 2.33 6.99 -10.51
CA SER A 406 2.51 7.85 -11.67
C SER A 406 3.00 9.21 -11.20
N PHE A 407 3.90 9.81 -11.95
CA PHE A 407 4.37 11.15 -11.66
C PHE A 407 4.50 12.02 -12.90
N ASP A 408 4.32 13.31 -12.67
CA ASP A 408 4.46 14.38 -13.66
C ASP A 408 5.15 15.56 -12.97
N ASN A 409 6.44 15.73 -13.27
CA ASN A 409 7.25 16.78 -12.70
C ASN A 409 7.65 17.77 -13.79
N ILE A 410 7.50 19.06 -13.50
CA ILE A 410 7.94 20.15 -14.38
C ILE A 410 8.86 21.10 -13.61
N GLU A 411 9.94 21.49 -14.27
CA GLU A 411 10.92 22.41 -13.72
C GLU A 411 11.14 23.54 -14.71
N TYR A 412 11.09 24.77 -14.21
CA TYR A 412 11.35 25.97 -14.99
C TYR A 412 12.74 26.50 -14.70
N ASP A 413 13.45 26.79 -15.79
CA ASP A 413 14.78 27.37 -15.80
C ASP A 413 14.72 28.71 -16.52
N TYR A 414 15.31 29.74 -15.92
CA TYR A 414 15.31 31.08 -16.49
C TYR A 414 16.73 31.51 -16.79
N LEU A 415 16.92 32.13 -17.95
CA LEU A 415 18.21 32.76 -18.21
C LEU A 415 18.32 34.01 -17.33
N ALA A 416 19.43 34.09 -16.61
CA ALA A 416 19.79 35.24 -15.80
C ALA A 416 19.68 36.53 -16.64
N PRO A 417 19.01 37.59 -16.13
CA PRO A 417 19.12 38.92 -16.73
C PRO A 417 20.58 39.41 -16.90
N ILE A 418 20.78 40.59 -17.48
CA ILE A 418 22.09 41.24 -17.52
C ILE A 418 22.02 42.45 -16.57
N ASP A 419 22.89 42.55 -15.56
CA ASP A 419 22.94 43.77 -14.71
C ASP A 419 23.72 44.86 -15.46
N HIS A 420 23.39 46.10 -15.14
CA HIS A 420 24.30 47.20 -15.38
C HIS A 420 25.47 47.11 -14.38
N LEU A 421 26.70 47.04 -14.90
CA LEU A 421 27.92 47.22 -14.11
C LEU A 421 28.01 48.64 -13.52
#